data_AF-A0A7S8N0E2-F1
#
_entry.id   AF-A0A7S8N0E2-F1
#
_cell.length_a   1.000
_cell.length_b   1.000
_cell.length_c   1.000
_cell.angle_alpha   90.00
_cell.angle_beta   90.00
_cell.angle_gamma   90.00
#
_symmetry.space_group_name_H-M   'P 1'
#
loop_
_entity.id
_entity.type
_entity.pdbx_description
1 polymer ?
#
loop_
_entity_poly.entity_id
_entity_poly.type
_entity_poly.pdbx_seq_one_letter_code
_entity_poly.pdbx_strand_id
1 'polypeptide(L)'
;MARRVGVPESKVSYWKSGARMPSIAECIQVARAFGRPPLEGLVGAGYLEPDEIADQVVLRPGGLSDVSDVELADELLRRTLARDALQ
;
A
#
# COMPACT_ATOMS: atom_id res chain seq x y z
N MET A 1 5.02 14.90 17.72
CA MET A 1 4.72 13.74 16.85
C MET A 1 3.55 12.93 17.40
N ALA A 2 3.63 12.45 18.65
CA ALA A 2 2.63 11.55 19.22
C ALA A 2 1.19 12.09 19.16
N ARG A 3 0.99 13.37 19.54
CA ARG A 3 -0.31 14.07 19.40
C ARG A 3 -0.85 14.08 17.97
N ARG A 4 0.02 14.31 16.98
CA ARG A 4 -0.37 14.42 15.56
C ARG A 4 -0.75 13.05 14.97
N VAL A 5 -0.09 12.00 15.44
CA VAL A 5 -0.39 10.62 15.04
C VAL A 5 -1.56 10.06 15.84
N GLY A 6 -1.80 10.51 17.08
CA GLY A 6 -2.84 9.98 17.97
C GLY A 6 -2.37 8.80 18.81
N VAL A 7 -1.09 8.77 19.21
CA VAL A 7 -0.50 7.70 20.03
C VAL A 7 0.16 8.27 21.30
N PRO A 8 0.42 7.45 22.33
CA PRO A 8 1.20 7.87 23.49
C PRO A 8 2.65 8.24 23.15
N GLU A 9 3.24 9.23 23.84
CA GLU A 9 4.65 9.65 23.66
C GLU A 9 5.65 8.51 23.97
N SER A 10 5.28 7.57 24.85
CA SER A 10 6.10 6.38 25.12
C SER A 10 6.29 5.51 23.89
N LYS A 11 5.25 5.30 23.07
CA LYS A 11 5.36 4.57 21.80
C LYS A 11 6.33 5.24 20.84
N VAL A 12 6.20 6.56 20.66
CA VAL A 12 7.11 7.32 19.80
C VAL A 12 8.55 7.21 20.29
N SER A 13 8.76 7.20 21.61
CA SER A 13 10.09 7.04 22.21
C SER A 13 10.68 5.66 21.88
N TYR A 14 9.90 4.59 21.98
CA TYR A 14 10.33 3.24 21.59
C TYR A 14 10.66 3.12 20.10
N TRP A 15 9.88 3.78 19.23
CA TRP A 15 10.15 3.79 17.78
C TRP A 15 11.47 4.48 17.47
N LYS A 16 11.70 5.65 18.07
CA LYS A 16 12.93 6.43 17.88
C LYS A 16 14.18 5.72 18.38
N SER A 17 14.07 4.96 19.46
CA SER A 17 15.19 4.17 20.00
C SER A 17 15.36 2.82 19.30
N GLY A 18 14.44 2.41 18.43
CA GLY A 18 14.41 1.07 17.84
C GLY A 18 14.05 -0.04 18.82
N ALA A 19 13.76 0.27 20.09
CA ALA A 19 13.40 -0.72 21.10
C ALA A 19 12.11 -1.49 20.75
N ARG A 20 11.20 -0.85 20.00
CA ARG A 20 10.04 -1.49 19.40
C ARG A 20 9.71 -0.78 18.10
N MET A 21 9.41 -1.53 17.05
CA MET A 21 8.97 -0.94 15.79
C MET A 21 7.46 -0.62 15.79
N PRO A 22 7.02 0.44 15.08
CA PRO A 22 5.61 0.70 14.85
C PRO A 22 5.00 -0.48 14.08
N SER A 23 3.75 -0.82 14.36
CA SER A 23 3.00 -1.76 13.52
C SER A 23 2.71 -1.16 12.14
N ILE A 24 2.33 -2.00 11.17
CA ILE A 24 1.91 -1.56 9.83
C ILE A 24 0.82 -0.47 9.90
N ALA A 25 -0.21 -0.67 10.72
CA ALA A 25 -1.27 0.32 10.90
C ALA A 25 -0.74 1.66 11.42
N GLU A 26 0.21 1.63 12.36
CA GLU A 26 0.86 2.84 12.89
C GLU A 26 1.75 3.50 11.84
N CYS A 27 2.45 2.74 10.99
CA CYS A 27 3.24 3.28 9.88
C CYS A 27 2.36 4.05 8.91
N ILE A 28 1.22 3.47 8.51
CA ILE A 28 0.23 4.11 7.65
C ILE A 28 -0.33 5.38 8.30
N GLN A 29 -0.66 5.30 9.60
CA GLN A 29 -1.18 6.43 10.36
C GLN A 29 -0.16 7.57 10.45
N VAL A 30 1.11 7.27 10.71
CA VAL A 30 2.21 8.24 10.69
C VAL A 30 2.32 8.88 9.32
N ALA A 31 2.45 8.10 8.24
CA ALA A 31 2.59 8.63 6.89
C ALA A 31 1.44 9.60 6.55
N ARG A 32 0.19 9.20 6.79
CA ARG A 32 -1.00 10.04 6.57
C ARG A 32 -0.97 11.31 7.42
N ALA A 33 -0.61 11.20 8.70
CA ALA A 33 -0.53 12.35 9.59
C ALA A 33 0.46 13.41 9.07
N PHE A 34 1.51 13.00 8.34
CA PHE A 34 2.51 13.89 7.74
C PHE A 34 2.30 14.15 6.24
N GLY A 35 1.18 13.72 5.65
CA GLY A 35 0.88 13.95 4.23
C GLY A 35 1.83 13.19 3.28
N ARG A 36 2.40 12.08 3.74
CA ARG A 36 3.26 11.20 2.94
C ARG A 36 2.49 9.95 2.48
N PRO A 37 2.86 9.34 1.34
CA PRO A 37 2.30 8.06 0.91
C PRO A 37 2.49 6.97 1.98
N PRO A 38 1.47 6.15 2.29
CA PRO A 38 1.57 5.06 3.27
C PRO A 38 2.72 4.10 3.01
N LEU A 39 3.03 3.85 1.74
CA LEU A 39 4.13 3.00 1.29
C LEU A 39 5.48 3.50 1.81
N GLU A 40 5.73 4.81 1.80
CA GLU A 40 6.97 5.36 2.36
C GLU A 40 7.10 5.12 3.87
N GLY A 41 5.98 5.13 4.60
CA GLY A 41 5.98 4.81 6.03
C GLY A 41 6.35 3.35 6.31
N LEU A 42 5.97 2.43 5.42
CA LEU A 42 6.32 1.02 5.52
C LEU A 42 7.79 0.77 5.18
N VAL A 43 8.32 1.46 4.16
CA VAL A 43 9.76 1.43 3.83
C VAL A 43 10.58 1.97 4.99
N GLY A 44 10.21 3.14 5.53
CA GLY A 44 10.94 3.75 6.64
C GLY A 44 10.93 2.90 7.93
N ALA A 45 9.99 1.96 8.06
CA ALA A 45 9.90 1.03 9.18
C ALA A 45 10.51 -0.36 8.87
N GLY A 46 11.03 -0.57 7.66
CA GLY A 46 11.65 -1.83 7.23
C GLY A 46 10.65 -2.97 6.95
N TYR A 47 9.38 -2.64 6.72
CA TYR A 47 8.37 -3.63 6.29
C TYR A 47 8.40 -3.90 4.79
N LEU A 48 8.93 -2.95 4.03
CA LEU A 48 9.12 -3.05 2.59
C LEU A 48 10.51 -2.51 2.26
N GLU A 49 11.17 -3.14 1.29
CA GLU A 49 12.35 -2.59 0.66
C GLU A 49 11.92 -1.63 -0.48
N PRO A 50 12.71 -0.58 -0.79
CA PRO A 50 12.35 0.38 -1.83
C PRO A 50 12.12 -0.24 -3.22
N ASP A 51 12.84 -1.30 -3.55
CA ASP A 51 12.76 -2.03 -4.83
C ASP A 51 11.47 -2.85 -4.97
N GLU A 52 10.85 -3.27 -3.87
CA GLU A 52 9.52 -3.90 -3.87
C GLU A 52 8.41 -2.96 -4.37
N ILE A 53 8.66 -1.64 -4.38
CA ILE A 53 7.67 -0.61 -4.69
C ILE A 53 7.93 0.05 -6.04
N ALA A 54 9.21 0.17 -6.44
CA ALA A 54 9.62 0.92 -7.63
C ALA A 54 9.07 0.34 -8.94
N ASP A 55 8.93 -0.99 -9.04
CA ASP A 55 8.66 -1.64 -10.33
C ASP A 55 7.33 -2.43 -10.41
N GLN A 56 6.57 -2.56 -9.31
CA GLN A 56 5.43 -3.51 -9.27
C GLN A 56 4.09 -2.97 -8.76
N VAL A 57 4.03 -1.76 -8.19
CA VAL A 57 2.78 -1.25 -7.60
C VAL A 57 1.98 -0.44 -8.61
N VAL A 58 1.18 -1.12 -9.42
CA VAL A 58 0.13 -0.46 -10.23
C VAL A 58 -1.08 -0.20 -9.33
N LEU A 59 -1.17 1.03 -8.81
CA LEU A 59 -2.39 1.50 -8.14
C LEU A 59 -3.46 1.72 -9.21
N ARG A 60 -4.42 0.78 -9.32
CA ARG A 60 -5.67 1.03 -10.05
C ARG A 60 -6.76 1.43 -9.05
N PRO A 61 -6.99 2.73 -8.82
CA PRO A 61 -8.21 3.16 -8.18
C PRO A 61 -9.35 2.86 -9.16
N GLY A 62 -10.15 1.84 -8.88
CA GLY A 62 -11.27 1.51 -9.75
C GLY A 62 -12.15 0.40 -9.19
N GLY A 63 -13.39 0.73 -8.85
CA GLY A 63 -14.45 -0.28 -8.77
C GLY A 63 -14.85 -0.72 -10.18
N LEU A 64 -15.74 -1.71 -10.29
CA LEU A 64 -16.31 -2.10 -11.60
C LEU A 64 -16.98 -0.92 -12.32
N SER A 65 -17.42 0.11 -11.57
CA SER A 65 -17.99 1.36 -12.10
C SER A 65 -17.00 2.25 -12.85
N ASP A 66 -15.70 2.08 -12.61
CA ASP A 66 -14.64 2.86 -13.27
C ASP A 66 -14.07 2.13 -14.49
N VAL A 67 -14.62 0.96 -14.82
CA VAL A 67 -14.29 0.15 -15.99
C VAL A 67 -15.44 0.31 -16.98
N SER A 68 -15.14 0.72 -18.21
CA SER A 68 -16.15 0.78 -19.27
C SER A 68 -16.59 -0.63 -19.69
N ASP A 69 -17.80 -0.75 -20.23
CA ASP A 69 -18.31 -2.03 -20.77
C ASP A 69 -17.37 -2.61 -21.85
N VAL A 70 -16.68 -1.74 -22.60
CA VAL A 70 -15.72 -2.14 -23.63
C VAL A 70 -14.47 -2.76 -23.00
N GLU A 71 -13.91 -2.15 -21.95
CA GLU A 71 -12.76 -2.70 -21.23
C GLU A 71 -13.11 -4.03 -20.54
N LEU A 72 -14.36 -4.16 -20.06
CA LEU A 72 -14.85 -5.40 -19.46
C LEU A 72 -15.00 -6.51 -20.51
N ALA A 73 -15.55 -6.19 -21.68
CA ALA A 73 -15.67 -7.13 -22.79
C ALA A 73 -14.31 -7.62 -23.28
N ASP A 74 -13.32 -6.72 -23.38
CA ASP A 74 -11.96 -7.05 -23.79
C ASP A 74 -11.27 -7.98 -22.77
N GLU A 75 -11.44 -7.73 -21.47
CA GLU A 75 -10.92 -8.60 -20.41
C GLU A 75 -11.58 -9.99 -20.43
N LEU A 76 -12.89 -10.07 -20.69
CA LEU A 76 -13.59 -11.35 -20.83
C LEU A 76 -13.06 -12.14 -22.05
N LEU A 77 -12.89 -11.49 -23.20
CA LEU A 77 -12.33 -12.10 -24.40
C LEU A 77 -10.91 -12.63 -24.13
N ARG A 78 -10.05 -11.81 -23.51
CA ARG A 78 -8.69 -12.17 -23.14
C ARG A 78 -8.64 -13.42 -22.26
N ARG A 79 -9.53 -13.52 -21.26
CA ARG A 79 -9.60 -14.70 -20.36
C ARG A 79 -10.05 -15.96 -21.07
N THR A 80 -11.01 -15.86 -21.99
CA THR A 80 -11.48 -17.00 -22.78
C THR A 80 -10.35 -17.54 -23.66
N LEU A 81 -9.69 -16.67 -24.43
CA LEU A 81 -8.57 -17.05 -25.27
C LEU A 81 -7.41 -17.69 -24.49
N ALA A 82 -7.10 -17.15 -23.29
CA ALA A 82 -6.05 -17.70 -22.45
C ALA A 82 -6.37 -19.10 -21.89
N ARG A 83 -7.65 -19.43 -21.66
CA ARG A 83 -8.06 -20.78 -21.24
C ARG A 83 -8.02 -21.78 -22.37
N ASP A 84 -8.46 -21.36 -23.55
CA ASP A 84 -8.44 -22.20 -24.75
C ASP A 84 -7.01 -22.54 -25.18
N ALA A 85 -6.05 -21.62 -24.95
CA ALA A 85 -4.63 -21.87 -25.20
C ALA A 85 -3.97 -22.89 -24.25
N LEU A 86 -4.64 -23.30 -23.17
CA LEU A 86 -4.17 -24.28 -22.20
C LEU A 86 -4.79 -25.68 -22.40
N GLN A 87 -5.67 -25.85 -23.39
CA GLN A 87 -6.31 -27.12 -23.75
C GLN A 87 -5.68 -27.72 -25.01
#